data_AF-A0A8C9FRE8-F1
#
_entry.id   AF-A0A8C9FRE8-F1
#
_cell.length_a   1.000
_cell.length_b   1.000
_cell.length_c   1.000
_cell.angle_alpha   90.00
_cell.angle_beta   90.00
_cell.angle_gamma   90.00
#
_symmetry.space_group_name_H-M   'P 1'
#
loop_
_entity.id
_entity.type
_entity.pdbx_description
1 polymer ?
#
loop_
_entity_poly.entity_id
_entity_poly.type
_entity_poly.pdbx_seq_one_letter_code
_entity_poly.pdbx_strand_id
1 'polypeptide(L)'
;VQERAGCLCCKTCLVFYLFCHVQNPVTGLLSAGTDHKDAWVRDNVYSILAVWGLGMAYRKNADRDEDKAKAYELEQGVVKLFGEFLLKCFTFEICGAFQVDKVEKFKRTQSTKDCLHAKYNSATCATVVGDDQWGHLQVDATSLYLLFLAQMTASGK
;
A
#
# COMPACT_ATOMS: atom_id res chain seq x y z
N VAL A 1 -0.76 -3.07 -33.67
CA VAL A 1 -0.62 -3.72 -32.34
C VAL A 1 0.68 -3.29 -31.66
N GLN A 2 1.82 -3.33 -32.37
CA GLN A 2 3.15 -2.86 -31.89
C GLN A 2 3.17 -1.44 -31.27
N GLU A 3 2.53 -0.44 -31.89
CA GLU A 3 2.51 0.95 -31.37
C GLU A 3 1.74 1.12 -30.05
N ARG A 4 0.72 0.29 -29.81
CA ARG A 4 -0.07 0.35 -28.57
C ARG A 4 0.72 -0.22 -27.38
N ALA A 5 1.53 -1.25 -27.61
CA ALA A 5 2.39 -1.85 -26.59
C ALA A 5 3.49 -0.88 -26.12
N GLY A 6 4.13 -0.14 -27.05
CA GLY A 6 5.12 0.89 -26.70
C GLY A 6 4.55 2.03 -25.87
N CYS A 7 3.33 2.49 -26.19
CA CYS A 7 2.62 3.51 -25.41
C CYS A 7 2.24 3.00 -24.00
N LEU A 8 1.83 1.73 -23.88
CA LEU A 8 1.48 1.12 -22.60
C LEU A 8 2.71 0.92 -21.71
N CYS A 9 3.84 0.46 -22.27
CA CYS A 9 5.12 0.36 -21.55
C CYS A 9 5.53 1.72 -20.97
N CYS A 10 5.56 2.78 -21.78
CA CYS A 10 5.95 4.12 -21.30
C CYS A 10 5.00 4.66 -20.22
N LYS A 11 3.68 4.44 -20.36
CA LYS A 11 2.69 4.87 -19.36
C LYS A 11 2.82 4.09 -18.05
N THR A 12 3.03 2.78 -18.12
CA THR A 12 3.24 1.94 -16.93
C THR A 12 4.51 2.34 -16.18
N CYS A 13 5.62 2.50 -16.91
CA CYS A 13 6.87 2.96 -16.31
C CYS A 13 6.74 4.36 -15.69
N LEU A 14 6.00 5.28 -16.34
CA LEU A 14 5.81 6.63 -15.80
C LEU A 14 4.99 6.63 -14.50
N VAL A 15 3.88 5.89 -14.46
CA VAL A 15 3.04 5.82 -13.25
C VAL A 15 3.81 5.19 -12.09
N PHE A 16 4.55 4.13 -12.35
CA PHE A 16 5.39 3.49 -11.34
C PHE A 16 6.52 4.41 -10.86
N TYR A 17 7.21 5.07 -11.80
CA TYR A 17 8.25 6.04 -11.47
C TYR A 17 7.71 7.17 -10.59
N LEU A 18 6.55 7.73 -10.96
CA LEU A 18 5.91 8.79 -10.19
C LEU A 18 5.53 8.28 -8.79
N PHE A 19 4.95 7.10 -8.70
CA PHE A 19 4.59 6.46 -7.43
C PHE A 19 5.81 6.33 -6.50
N CYS A 20 6.92 5.77 -7.00
CA CYS A 20 8.15 5.64 -6.22
C CYS A 20 8.76 7.00 -5.85
N HIS A 21 8.59 8.03 -6.68
CA HIS A 21 9.14 9.36 -6.43
C HIS A 21 8.38 10.12 -5.34
N VAL A 22 7.07 9.91 -5.23
CA VAL A 22 6.24 10.55 -4.18
C VAL A 22 6.22 9.77 -2.87
N GLN A 23 6.77 8.56 -2.86
CA GLN A 23 6.84 7.69 -1.69
C GLN A 23 7.99 8.10 -0.77
N ASN A 24 7.76 8.04 0.54
CA ASN A 24 8.85 8.21 1.49
C ASN A 24 9.85 7.03 1.37
N PRO A 25 11.15 7.28 1.17
CA PRO A 25 12.13 6.23 0.87
C PRO A 25 12.44 5.32 2.06
N VAL A 26 12.14 5.75 3.29
CA VAL A 26 12.41 5.00 4.52
C VAL A 26 11.19 4.20 4.95
N THR A 27 10.04 4.85 5.03
CA THR A 27 8.80 4.22 5.52
C THR A 27 8.00 3.54 4.43
N GLY A 28 8.16 3.95 3.18
CA GLY A 28 7.29 3.54 2.09
C GLY A 28 5.90 4.20 2.13
N LEU A 29 5.64 5.19 3.00
CA LEU A 29 4.34 5.88 3.07
C LEU A 29 4.22 6.96 2.00
N LEU A 30 3.04 6.97 1.37
CA LEU A 30 2.55 8.08 0.57
C LEU A 30 1.83 9.07 1.48
N SER A 31 2.32 10.29 1.52
CA SER A 31 1.62 11.42 2.12
C SER A 31 0.43 11.83 1.25
N ALA A 32 -0.63 12.34 1.86
CA ALA A 32 -1.77 12.89 1.11
C ALA A 32 -1.42 14.11 0.24
N GLY A 33 -0.32 14.80 0.51
CA GLY A 33 0.18 15.89 -0.33
C GLY A 33 1.44 16.54 0.23
N THR A 34 1.91 17.60 -0.44
CA THR A 34 3.10 18.37 0.00
C THR A 34 2.88 19.05 1.35
N ASP A 35 1.67 19.55 1.58
CA ASP A 35 1.29 20.27 2.80
C ASP A 35 0.65 19.34 3.85
N HIS A 36 0.17 18.18 3.41
CA HIS A 36 -0.47 17.16 4.25
C HIS A 36 0.45 15.96 4.43
N LYS A 37 1.30 16.03 5.46
CA LYS A 37 2.30 15.00 5.79
C LYS A 37 1.73 13.74 6.43
N ASP A 38 0.41 13.68 6.62
CA ASP A 38 -0.26 12.48 7.12
C ASP A 38 -0.43 11.47 5.97
N ALA A 39 -0.04 10.23 6.23
CA ALA A 39 -0.27 9.11 5.35
C ALA A 39 -1.54 8.38 5.77
N TRP A 40 -2.51 8.36 4.87
CA TRP A 40 -3.79 7.68 5.07
C TRP A 40 -3.69 6.22 4.67
N VAL A 41 -4.20 5.32 5.52
CA VAL A 41 -4.18 3.88 5.26
C VAL A 41 -4.89 3.57 3.95
N ARG A 42 -6.10 4.12 3.77
CA ARG A 42 -6.92 3.93 2.57
C ARG A 42 -6.22 4.39 1.28
N ASP A 43 -5.67 5.60 1.28
CA ASP A 43 -5.03 6.18 0.10
C ASP A 43 -3.83 5.35 -0.34
N ASN A 44 -3.05 4.88 0.63
CA ASN A 44 -1.92 4.01 0.36
C ASN A 44 -2.37 2.64 -0.16
N VAL A 45 -3.39 2.02 0.44
CA VAL A 45 -3.96 0.76 -0.07
C VAL A 45 -4.38 0.91 -1.53
N TYR A 46 -5.17 1.94 -1.86
CA TYR A 46 -5.64 2.15 -3.24
C TYR A 46 -4.51 2.46 -4.21
N SER A 47 -3.55 3.29 -3.80
CA SER A 47 -2.42 3.64 -4.65
C SER A 47 -1.59 2.39 -5.00
N ILE A 48 -1.34 1.51 -4.03
CA ILE A 48 -0.60 0.28 -4.29
C ILE A 48 -1.40 -0.68 -5.18
N LEU A 49 -2.72 -0.81 -4.95
CA LEU A 49 -3.58 -1.62 -5.81
C LEU A 49 -3.64 -1.12 -7.26
N ALA A 50 -3.64 0.19 -7.46
CA ALA A 50 -3.61 0.79 -8.80
C ALA A 50 -2.33 0.41 -9.55
N VAL A 51 -1.18 0.49 -8.88
CA VAL A 51 0.11 0.12 -9.48
C VAL A 51 0.20 -1.39 -9.71
N TRP A 52 -0.27 -2.22 -8.78
CA TRP A 52 -0.32 -3.66 -8.96
C TRP A 52 -1.21 -4.07 -10.14
N GLY A 53 -2.41 -3.51 -10.23
CA GLY A 53 -3.33 -3.75 -11.34
C GLY A 53 -2.75 -3.33 -12.69
N LEU A 54 -2.00 -2.22 -12.72
CA LEU A 54 -1.26 -1.77 -13.90
C LEU A 54 -0.15 -2.75 -14.28
N GLY A 55 0.61 -3.27 -13.31
CA GLY A 55 1.62 -4.32 -13.52
C GLY A 55 1.02 -5.60 -14.10
N MET A 56 -0.12 -6.05 -13.56
CA MET A 56 -0.85 -7.21 -14.12
C MET A 56 -1.34 -6.97 -15.55
N ALA A 57 -1.93 -5.79 -15.80
CA ALA A 57 -2.41 -5.42 -17.13
C ALA A 57 -1.26 -5.31 -18.13
N TYR A 58 -0.11 -4.79 -17.70
CA TYR A 58 1.09 -4.70 -18.52
C TYR A 58 1.63 -6.10 -18.85
N ARG A 59 1.77 -6.97 -17.85
CA ARG A 59 2.19 -8.38 -18.05
C ARG A 59 1.31 -9.11 -19.07
N LYS A 60 -0.02 -8.92 -19.00
CA LYS A 60 -0.98 -9.56 -19.91
C LYS A 60 -0.86 -9.09 -21.37
N ASN A 61 -0.44 -7.85 -21.58
CA ASN A 61 -0.35 -7.23 -22.91
C ASN A 61 1.10 -7.15 -23.44
N ALA A 62 2.08 -7.68 -22.69
CA ALA A 62 3.48 -7.69 -23.09
C ALA A 62 3.74 -8.81 -24.10
N ASP A 63 3.96 -8.43 -25.36
CA ASP A 63 4.28 -9.38 -26.44
C ASP A 63 5.74 -9.87 -26.39
N ARG A 64 6.64 -9.07 -25.80
CA ARG A 64 8.08 -9.36 -25.69
C ARG A 64 8.46 -9.89 -24.31
N ASP A 65 9.37 -10.84 -24.26
CA ASP A 65 9.82 -11.43 -22.99
C ASP A 65 10.57 -10.42 -22.09
N GLU A 66 11.27 -9.45 -22.68
CA GLU A 66 11.87 -8.30 -21.95
C GLU A 66 10.82 -7.45 -21.22
N ASP A 67 9.65 -7.25 -21.86
CA ASP A 67 8.56 -6.46 -21.30
C ASP A 67 7.83 -7.24 -20.20
N LYS A 68 7.74 -8.57 -20.34
CA LYS A 68 7.23 -9.47 -19.28
C LYS A 68 8.14 -9.50 -18.06
N ALA A 69 9.46 -9.53 -18.25
CA ALA A 69 10.43 -9.49 -17.16
C ALA A 69 10.33 -8.19 -16.35
N LYS A 70 10.25 -7.04 -17.04
CA LYS A 70 10.02 -5.73 -16.38
C LYS A 70 8.68 -5.66 -15.66
N ALA A 71 7.62 -6.23 -16.23
CA ALA A 71 6.32 -6.30 -15.58
C ALA A 71 6.38 -7.13 -14.28
N TYR A 72 7.13 -8.22 -14.30
CA TYR A 72 7.32 -9.08 -13.14
C TYR A 72 8.16 -8.42 -12.04
N GLU A 73 9.27 -7.76 -12.38
CA GLU A 73 10.06 -6.97 -11.41
C GLU A 73 9.21 -5.88 -10.75
N LEU A 74 8.36 -5.23 -11.53
CA LEU A 74 7.42 -4.22 -11.06
C LEU A 74 6.36 -4.82 -10.13
N GLU A 75 5.79 -5.97 -10.49
CA GLU A 75 4.85 -6.71 -9.64
C GLU A 75 5.51 -7.08 -8.31
N GLN A 76 6.72 -7.65 -8.33
CA GLN A 76 7.46 -8.03 -7.11
C GLN A 76 7.81 -6.83 -6.24
N GLY A 77 8.20 -5.70 -6.84
CA GLY A 77 8.43 -4.45 -6.12
C GLY A 77 7.16 -3.97 -5.40
N VAL A 78 6.01 -4.07 -6.05
CA VAL A 78 4.71 -3.73 -5.46
C VAL A 78 4.29 -4.69 -4.35
N VAL A 79 4.49 -6.01 -4.52
CA VAL A 79 4.19 -7.01 -3.48
C VAL A 79 5.05 -6.78 -2.24
N LYS A 80 6.35 -6.53 -2.44
CA LYS A 80 7.28 -6.20 -1.35
C LYS A 80 6.84 -4.93 -0.64
N LEU A 81 6.46 -3.89 -1.40
CA LEU A 81 5.92 -2.66 -0.84
C LEU A 81 4.64 -2.96 -0.04
N PHE A 82 3.60 -3.57 -0.61
CA PHE A 82 2.32 -3.83 0.06
C PHE A 82 2.49 -4.62 1.37
N GLY A 83 3.35 -5.64 1.37
CA GLY A 83 3.66 -6.45 2.54
C GLY A 83 4.46 -5.69 3.60
N GLU A 84 5.62 -5.11 3.26
CA GLU A 84 6.46 -4.42 4.25
C GLU A 84 5.82 -3.11 4.77
N PHE A 85 5.04 -2.43 3.94
CA PHE A 85 4.41 -1.14 4.20
C PHE A 85 3.35 -1.18 5.31
N LEU A 86 2.35 -2.05 5.16
CA LEU A 86 1.24 -2.14 6.11
C LEU A 86 1.62 -2.94 7.34
N LEU A 87 2.51 -3.94 7.23
CA LEU A 87 3.09 -4.56 8.42
C LEU A 87 3.92 -3.57 9.24
N LYS A 88 4.69 -2.62 8.67
CA LYS A 88 5.41 -1.61 9.49
C LYS A 88 4.48 -0.64 10.22
N CYS A 89 3.33 -0.31 9.64
CA CYS A 89 2.32 0.52 10.28
C CYS A 89 1.49 -0.26 11.32
N PHE A 90 1.20 -1.53 11.06
CA PHE A 90 0.37 -2.38 11.94
C PHE A 90 1.16 -3.19 12.98
N THR A 91 2.47 -3.38 12.81
CA THR A 91 3.29 -4.32 13.61
C THR A 91 4.75 -3.89 13.76
N PHE A 92 5.16 -3.79 15.03
CA PHE A 92 6.45 -4.13 15.64
C PHE A 92 7.76 -3.68 14.96
N GLU A 93 8.01 -2.36 14.96
CA GLU A 93 9.31 -1.75 15.34
C GLU A 93 9.20 -0.22 15.29
N ILE A 94 8.39 0.31 14.36
CA ILE A 94 8.28 1.76 14.13
C ILE A 94 7.04 2.37 14.82
N CYS A 95 5.91 1.66 14.87
CA CYS A 95 4.66 2.14 15.52
C CYS A 95 4.49 1.67 16.98
N GLY A 96 5.45 0.89 17.51
CA GLY A 96 5.40 0.30 18.85
C GLY A 96 4.40 -0.85 18.97
N ALA A 97 4.60 -1.71 19.97
CA ALA A 97 3.74 -2.86 20.30
C ALA A 97 2.23 -2.54 20.44
N PHE A 98 1.85 -1.26 20.52
CA PHE A 98 0.52 -0.76 20.79
C PHE A 98 -0.58 -1.14 19.77
N GLN A 99 -0.27 -1.21 18.47
CA GLN A 99 -1.32 -1.52 17.47
C GLN A 99 -1.75 -2.99 17.50
N VAL A 100 -0.85 -3.91 17.85
CA VAL A 100 -1.19 -5.34 18.02
C VAL A 100 -2.15 -5.51 19.20
N ASP A 101 -1.86 -4.86 20.32
CA ASP A 101 -2.73 -4.87 21.50
C ASP A 101 -4.10 -4.26 21.20
N LYS A 102 -4.15 -3.20 20.38
CA LYS A 102 -5.41 -2.62 19.89
C LYS A 102 -6.20 -3.62 19.05
N VAL A 103 -5.58 -4.31 18.12
CA VAL A 103 -6.27 -5.34 17.30
C VAL A 103 -6.82 -6.46 18.18
N GLU A 104 -6.03 -6.98 19.13
CA GLU A 104 -6.51 -8.01 20.06
C GLU A 104 -7.66 -7.53 20.94
N LYS A 105 -7.60 -6.28 21.41
CA LYS A 105 -8.68 -5.67 22.19
C LYS A 105 -9.94 -5.46 21.33
N PHE A 106 -9.79 -4.96 20.11
CA PHE A 106 -10.87 -4.74 19.16
C PHE A 106 -11.61 -6.03 18.82
N LYS A 107 -10.94 -7.18 18.73
CA LYS A 107 -11.59 -8.49 18.53
C LYS A 107 -12.64 -8.80 19.60
N ARG A 108 -12.43 -8.31 20.83
CA ARG A 108 -13.32 -8.55 21.97
C ARG A 108 -14.33 -7.42 22.14
N THR A 109 -13.91 -6.18 21.96
CA THR A 109 -14.74 -5.00 22.27
C THR A 109 -15.56 -4.51 21.09
N GLN A 110 -15.07 -4.71 19.86
CA GLN A 110 -15.59 -4.14 18.61
C GLN A 110 -15.82 -2.62 18.70
N SER A 111 -15.12 -1.95 19.62
CA SER A 111 -15.27 -0.53 19.91
C SER A 111 -14.45 0.31 18.94
N THR A 112 -15.01 1.43 18.48
CA THR A 112 -14.28 2.40 17.63
C THR A 112 -13.03 2.96 18.31
N LYS A 113 -12.96 2.95 19.64
CA LYS A 113 -11.78 3.43 20.39
C LYS A 113 -10.60 2.47 20.34
N ASP A 114 -10.89 1.18 20.21
CA ASP A 114 -9.87 0.14 20.19
C ASP A 114 -9.43 -0.20 18.75
N CYS A 115 -9.98 0.49 17.74
CA CYS A 115 -9.63 0.22 16.35
C CYS A 115 -8.26 0.81 15.96
N LEU A 116 -7.72 0.27 14.87
CA LEU A 116 -6.51 0.76 14.21
C LEU A 116 -6.70 2.21 13.74
N HIS A 117 -5.64 3.01 13.79
CA HIS A 117 -5.71 4.37 13.28
C HIS A 117 -5.83 4.43 11.76
N ALA A 118 -6.59 5.42 11.29
CA ALA A 118 -6.83 5.68 9.88
C ALA A 118 -5.64 6.36 9.17
N LYS A 119 -4.76 7.00 9.93
CA LYS A 119 -3.65 7.79 9.40
C LYS A 119 -2.45 7.84 10.34
N TYR A 120 -1.27 7.98 9.76
CA TYR A 120 0.02 7.97 10.44
C TYR A 120 0.94 9.07 9.88
N ASN A 121 2.01 9.40 10.61
CA ASN A 121 3.02 10.31 10.11
C ASN A 121 3.80 9.63 8.98
N SER A 122 3.89 10.27 7.81
CA SER A 122 4.54 9.67 6.64
C SER A 122 6.04 9.35 6.85
N ALA A 123 6.73 10.08 7.73
CA ALA A 123 8.17 9.92 7.94
C ALA A 123 8.52 9.01 9.12
N THR A 124 7.68 8.93 10.13
CA THR A 124 7.96 8.17 11.36
C THR A 124 7.00 7.03 11.61
N CYS A 125 5.97 6.84 10.78
CA CYS A 125 4.84 5.94 10.99
C CYS A 125 4.10 6.13 12.33
N ALA A 126 4.36 7.20 13.08
CA ALA A 126 3.73 7.41 14.39
C ALA A 126 2.27 7.85 14.25
N THR A 127 1.49 7.64 15.31
CA THR A 127 0.10 8.13 15.38
C THR A 127 0.08 9.65 15.44
N VAL A 128 -0.67 10.30 14.56
CA VAL A 128 -0.72 11.77 14.45
C VAL A 128 -1.84 12.41 15.27
N VAL A 129 -2.81 11.61 15.70
CA VAL A 129 -3.95 12.02 16.53
C VAL A 129 -4.28 10.90 17.52
N GLY A 130 -4.96 11.25 18.62
CA GLY A 130 -5.42 10.31 19.64
C GLY A 130 -6.61 9.45 19.20
N ASP A 131 -6.90 8.41 19.99
CA ASP A 131 -7.93 7.39 19.71
C ASP A 131 -9.36 7.95 19.60
N ASP A 132 -9.64 9.08 20.25
CA ASP A 132 -10.95 9.74 20.30
C ASP A 132 -11.03 10.99 19.41
N GLN A 133 -9.92 11.39 18.80
CA GLN A 133 -9.80 12.63 18.04
C GLN A 133 -10.18 12.49 16.56
N TRP A 134 -10.40 11.25 16.10
CA TRP A 134 -10.77 10.98 14.71
C TRP A 134 -11.64 9.73 14.57
N GLY A 135 -12.46 9.69 13.51
CA GLY A 135 -13.20 8.49 13.11
C GLY A 135 -12.25 7.44 12.51
N HIS A 136 -11.55 6.71 13.38
CA HIS A 136 -10.47 5.80 12.99
C HIS A 136 -10.94 4.50 12.33
N LEU A 137 -12.16 4.05 12.62
CA LEU A 137 -12.63 2.74 12.20
C LEU A 137 -12.79 2.64 10.68
N GLN A 138 -11.82 1.99 10.03
CA GLN A 138 -11.77 1.74 8.59
C GLN A 138 -11.65 0.23 8.29
N VAL A 139 -12.75 -0.49 8.54
CA VAL A 139 -12.81 -1.95 8.34
C VAL A 139 -12.57 -2.31 6.88
N ASP A 140 -13.14 -1.55 5.96
CA ASP A 140 -13.01 -1.76 4.52
C ASP A 140 -11.57 -1.66 4.01
N ALA A 141 -10.81 -0.64 4.43
CA ALA A 141 -9.40 -0.51 4.07
C ALA A 141 -8.58 -1.71 4.57
N THR A 142 -8.83 -2.16 5.80
CA THR A 142 -8.17 -3.32 6.40
C THR A 142 -8.56 -4.63 5.70
N SER A 143 -9.84 -4.81 5.37
CA SER A 143 -10.34 -5.97 4.63
C SER A 143 -9.76 -6.06 3.23
N LEU A 144 -9.69 -4.94 2.50
CA LEU A 144 -9.07 -4.89 1.18
C LEU A 144 -7.58 -5.20 1.26
N TYR A 145 -6.88 -4.67 2.25
CA TYR A 145 -5.48 -5.03 2.47
C TYR A 145 -5.29 -6.54 2.62
N LEU A 146 -6.01 -7.18 3.55
CA LEU A 146 -5.87 -8.62 3.79
C LEU A 146 -6.22 -9.45 2.55
N LEU A 147 -7.30 -9.08 1.85
CA LEU A 147 -7.73 -9.75 0.63
C LEU A 147 -6.65 -9.68 -0.45
N PHE A 148 -6.16 -8.49 -0.75
CA PHE A 148 -5.19 -8.32 -1.83
C PHE A 148 -3.79 -8.80 -1.45
N LEU A 149 -3.41 -8.76 -0.17
CA LEU A 149 -2.19 -9.38 0.31
C LEU A 149 -2.21 -10.89 0.03
N ALA A 150 -3.34 -11.55 0.32
CA ALA A 150 -3.52 -12.95 0.00
C ALA A 150 -3.49 -13.21 -1.52
N GLN A 151 -4.14 -12.37 -2.33
CA GLN A 151 -4.14 -12.50 -3.79
C GLN A 151 -2.74 -12.31 -4.39
N MET A 152 -1.99 -11.29 -3.95
CA MET A 152 -0.62 -11.01 -4.39
C MET A 152 0.35 -12.13 -4.02
N THR A 153 0.19 -12.71 -2.83
CA THR A 153 1.02 -13.84 -2.38
C THR A 153 0.67 -15.13 -3.14
N ALA A 154 -0.58 -15.27 -3.58
CA ALA A 154 -1.03 -16.39 -4.40
C ALA A 154 -0.67 -16.24 -5.89
N SER A 155 -0.61 -15.01 -6.43
CA SER A 155 -0.30 -14.74 -7.85
C SER A 155 1.18 -14.88 -8.23
N GLY A 156 2.05 -15.05 -7.24
CA GLY A 156 3.48 -15.37 -7.41
C GLY A 156 3.79 -16.86 -7.61
N LYS A 157 2.78 -17.71 -7.76
CA LYS A 157 2.89 -19.15 -8.09
C LYS A 157 2.53 -19.42 -9.55
#